data_AF-A0A951CY69-F1
#
_entry.id   AF-A0A951CY69-F1
#
_cell.length_a   1.000
_cell.length_b   1.000
_cell.length_c   1.000
_cell.angle_alpha   90.00
_cell.angle_beta   90.00
_cell.angle_gamma   90.00
#
_symmetry.space_group_name_H-M   'P 1'
#
loop_
_entity.id
_entity.type
_entity.pdbx_description
1 polymer ?
#
loop_
_entity_poly.entity_id
_entity_poly.type
_entity_poly.pdbx_seq_one_letter_code
_entity_poly.pdbx_strand_id
1 'polypeptide(L)'
;QAAPVKETDDVSLAALNPPTEEEMQKASGGDDPDGPKAPNFVGKTVQDVMQEAAAMGLEVDLEGDGLARAQNPRPGAALPDGRHVQVRFAR
;
A
#
# COMPACT_ATOMS: atom_id res chain seq x y z
N GLN A 1 -49.84 -13.57 41.11
CA GLN A 1 -48.79 -13.38 40.08
C GLN A 1 -48.16 -12.03 40.38
N ALA A 2 -46.89 -12.04 40.79
CA ALA A 2 -46.13 -10.85 41.12
C ALA A 2 -45.25 -10.48 39.91
N ALA A 3 -45.24 -9.20 39.54
CA ALA A 3 -44.10 -8.52 38.92
C ALA A 3 -42.97 -8.44 39.98
N PRO A 4 -41.68 -8.18 39.66
CA PRO A 4 -41.18 -7.38 38.53
C PRO A 4 -39.89 -7.87 37.85
N VAL A 5 -39.57 -7.17 36.76
CA VAL A 5 -38.28 -7.13 36.06
C VAL A 5 -37.08 -7.04 37.01
N LYS A 6 -36.12 -7.96 36.84
CA LYS A 6 -34.72 -7.79 37.27
C LYS A 6 -33.93 -7.37 36.04
N GLU A 7 -32.88 -6.57 36.09
CA GLU A 7 -32.19 -5.73 37.08
C GLU A 7 -30.88 -5.39 36.36
N THR A 8 -30.45 -4.12 36.38
CA THR A 8 -29.09 -3.62 36.04
C THR A 8 -28.62 -3.81 34.58
N ASP A 9 -28.04 -2.85 33.88
CA ASP A 9 -27.07 -1.89 34.37
C ASP A 9 -27.10 -0.58 33.55
N ASP A 10 -26.76 0.47 34.27
CA ASP A 10 -26.72 1.86 33.92
C ASP A 10 -25.54 2.20 32.99
N VAL A 11 -25.74 3.24 32.19
CA VAL A 11 -24.78 3.99 31.36
C VAL A 11 -23.28 3.99 31.75
N SER A 12 -22.38 3.79 30.77
CA SER A 12 -21.41 4.81 30.28
C SER A 12 -20.26 4.25 29.43
N LEU A 13 -19.87 5.04 28.43
CA LEU A 13 -18.74 4.89 27.50
C LEU A 13 -17.41 4.50 28.18
N ALA A 14 -16.81 3.37 27.81
CA ALA A 14 -15.35 3.17 27.85
C ALA A 14 -14.94 1.83 27.22
N ALA A 15 -14.86 1.78 25.89
CA ALA A 15 -13.85 1.01 25.16
C ALA A 15 -14.01 1.34 23.68
N LEU A 16 -13.62 2.57 23.31
CA LEU A 16 -12.85 2.72 22.09
C LEU A 16 -11.73 1.69 22.23
N ASN A 17 -11.85 0.51 21.62
CA ASN A 17 -10.65 -0.24 21.33
C ASN A 17 -9.86 0.72 20.44
N PRO A 18 -8.72 1.28 20.89
CA PRO A 18 -7.82 1.91 19.94
C PRO A 18 -7.55 0.84 18.86
N PRO A 19 -7.53 1.20 17.57
CA PRO A 19 -7.09 0.25 16.55
C PRO A 19 -5.75 -0.33 17.02
N THR A 20 -5.71 -1.64 17.24
CA THR A 20 -4.53 -2.34 17.75
C THR A 20 -3.37 -2.03 16.81
N GLU A 21 -2.20 -1.77 17.39
CA GLU A 21 -0.93 -1.49 16.69
C GLU A 21 -0.58 -2.57 15.63
N GLU A 22 -1.18 -3.76 15.74
CA GLU A 22 -1.08 -4.87 14.79
C GLU A 22 -1.70 -4.59 13.41
N GLU A 23 -2.72 -3.72 13.28
CA GLU A 23 -3.18 -3.27 11.95
C GLU A 23 -2.29 -2.16 11.37
N MET A 24 -1.59 -1.40 12.21
CA MET A 24 -0.64 -0.37 11.75
C MET A 24 0.62 -1.00 11.12
N GLN A 25 0.90 -2.28 11.39
CA GLN A 25 1.98 -3.04 10.73
C GLN A 25 1.56 -3.69 9.41
N LYS A 26 0.27 -3.75 9.10
CA LYS A 26 -0.24 -4.12 7.76
C LYS A 26 -0.21 -2.94 6.77
N ALA A 27 0.56 -1.89 7.05
CA ALA A 27 1.05 -0.97 6.03
C ALA A 27 2.35 -1.47 5.36
N SER A 28 2.92 -2.57 5.86
CA SER A 28 4.01 -3.27 5.19
C SER A 28 3.39 -4.35 4.32
N GLY A 29 3.24 -4.05 3.02
CA GLY A 29 2.69 -4.95 2.01
C GLY A 29 3.25 -6.36 2.14
N GLY A 30 2.36 -7.34 2.05
CA GLY A 30 2.67 -8.75 2.19
C GLY A 30 3.88 -9.12 1.35
N ASP A 31 4.90 -9.68 1.99
CA ASP A 31 5.97 -10.42 1.31
C ASP A 31 5.36 -11.74 0.85
N ASP A 32 4.42 -11.68 -0.09
CA ASP A 32 3.93 -12.85 -0.80
C ASP A 32 5.00 -13.18 -1.86
N PRO A 33 5.80 -14.24 -1.70
CA PRO A 33 6.90 -14.55 -2.62
C PRO A 33 6.40 -14.84 -4.05
N ASP A 34 5.11 -15.17 -4.20
CA ASP A 34 4.39 -15.48 -5.44
C ASP A 34 3.59 -14.30 -6.02
N GLY A 35 3.56 -13.14 -5.34
CA GLY A 35 2.85 -11.95 -5.82
C GLY A 35 3.58 -11.21 -6.95
N PRO A 36 2.86 -10.41 -7.77
CA PRO A 36 3.51 -9.54 -8.76
C PRO A 36 4.43 -8.55 -8.06
N LYS A 37 5.71 -8.56 -8.43
CA LYS A 37 6.74 -7.71 -7.84
C LYS A 37 6.93 -6.45 -8.67
N ALA A 38 7.27 -5.35 -8.00
CA ALA A 38 7.60 -4.11 -8.67
C ALA A 38 8.88 -4.29 -9.51
N PRO A 39 8.86 -3.95 -10.81
CA PRO A 39 10.05 -3.95 -11.65
C PRO A 39 11.06 -2.90 -11.16
N ASN A 40 12.32 -3.08 -11.55
CA ASN A 40 13.36 -2.10 -11.26
C ASN A 40 13.43 -1.04 -12.35
N PHE A 41 12.94 0.15 -12.03
CA PHE A 41 12.96 1.33 -12.86
C PHE A 41 14.17 2.22 -12.60
N VAL A 42 14.88 2.07 -11.48
CA VAL A 42 16.03 2.93 -11.13
C VAL A 42 17.14 2.82 -12.19
N GLY A 43 17.58 3.97 -12.70
CA GLY A 43 18.59 4.08 -13.75
C GLY A 43 18.04 3.97 -15.18
N LYS A 44 16.74 3.69 -15.36
CA LYS A 44 16.10 3.68 -16.68
C LYS A 44 15.64 5.09 -17.07
N THR A 45 15.51 5.32 -18.38
CA THR A 45 14.92 6.55 -18.93
C THR A 45 13.40 6.50 -18.81
N VAL A 46 12.75 7.66 -18.83
CA VAL A 46 11.28 7.76 -18.85
C VAL A 46 10.65 6.85 -19.92
N GLN A 47 11.25 6.79 -21.11
CA GLN A 47 10.75 5.98 -22.23
C GLN A 47 10.79 4.47 -21.92
N ASP A 48 11.89 4.00 -21.33
CA ASP A 48 12.08 2.59 -20.99
C ASP A 48 11.12 2.15 -19.86
N VAL A 49 10.95 3.01 -18.85
CA VAL A 49 9.95 2.81 -17.78
C VAL A 49 8.53 2.70 -18.35
N MET A 50 8.14 3.61 -19.24
CA MET A 50 6.83 3.60 -19.89
C MET A 50 6.60 2.35 -20.75
N GLN A 51 7.60 1.93 -21.53
CA GLN A 51 7.49 0.73 -22.34
C GLN A 51 7.30 -0.52 -21.49
N GLU A 52 8.10 -0.67 -20.43
CA GLU A 52 8.04 -1.85 -19.58
C GLU A 52 6.76 -1.88 -18.74
N ALA A 53 6.34 -0.74 -18.20
CA ALA A 53 5.07 -0.63 -17.51
C ALA A 53 3.88 -0.95 -18.42
N ALA A 54 3.88 -0.44 -19.67
CA ALA A 54 2.84 -0.76 -20.64
C ALA A 54 2.83 -2.26 -21.02
N ALA A 55 4.00 -2.89 -21.14
CA ALA A 55 4.12 -4.32 -21.43
C ALA A 55 3.53 -5.19 -20.30
N MET A 56 3.63 -4.73 -19.05
CA MET A 56 3.09 -5.41 -17.87
C MET A 56 1.68 -4.95 -17.46
N GLY A 57 1.14 -3.91 -18.11
CA GLY A 57 -0.12 -3.28 -17.70
C GLY A 57 -0.07 -2.71 -16.29
N LEU A 58 1.05 -2.06 -15.94
CA LEU A 58 1.25 -1.34 -14.68
C LEU A 58 0.94 0.14 -14.87
N GLU A 59 0.36 0.75 -13.85
CA GLU A 59 0.24 2.20 -13.80
C GLU A 59 1.54 2.79 -13.22
N VAL A 60 2.13 3.74 -13.94
CA VAL A 60 3.36 4.42 -13.49
C VAL A 60 3.12 5.91 -13.47
N ASP A 61 3.37 6.51 -12.32
CA ASP A 61 3.34 7.96 -12.13
C ASP A 61 4.78 8.48 -12.25
N LEU A 62 5.00 9.31 -13.26
CA LEU A 62 6.32 9.82 -13.61
C LEU A 62 6.50 11.22 -13.03
N GLU A 63 7.31 11.33 -11.98
CA GLU A 63 7.66 12.61 -11.38
C GLU A 63 9.01 13.11 -11.93
N GLY A 64 9.00 14.10 -12.82
CA GLY A 64 10.21 14.75 -13.35
C GLY A 64 10.67 14.23 -14.73
N ASP A 65 11.96 14.47 -15.04
CA ASP A 65 12.57 14.14 -16.33
C ASP A 65 13.99 13.56 -16.17
N GLY A 66 14.46 12.85 -17.22
CA GLY A 66 15.79 12.23 -17.26
C GLY A 66 15.80 10.76 -16.85
N LEU A 67 16.67 10.41 -15.89
CA LEU A 67 16.87 9.05 -15.40
C LEU A 67 16.17 8.85 -14.07
N ALA A 68 15.55 7.69 -13.88
CA ALA A 68 14.90 7.33 -12.62
C ALA A 68 15.95 7.25 -11.50
N ARG A 69 15.76 8.05 -10.46
CA ARG A 69 16.64 8.08 -9.26
C ARG A 69 16.02 7.33 -8.10
N ALA A 70 14.70 7.34 -8.01
CA ALA A 70 13.96 6.65 -6.97
C ALA A 70 12.65 6.10 -7.54
N GLN A 71 12.16 5.02 -6.94
CA GLN A 71 10.84 4.49 -7.20
C GLN A 71 10.18 4.08 -5.88
N ASN A 72 8.85 4.10 -5.87
CA ASN A 72 8.04 3.59 -4.79
C ASN A 72 6.85 2.81 -5.38
N PRO A 73 6.65 1.54 -5.03
CA PRO A 73 7.45 0.71 -4.13
C PRO A 73 8.86 0.37 -4.69
N ARG A 74 9.76 -0.06 -3.79
CA ARG A 74 11.15 -0.42 -4.13
C ARG A 74 11.20 -1.58 -5.15
N PRO A 75 12.26 -1.68 -5.97
CA PRO A 75 12.40 -2.78 -6.91
C PRO A 75 12.36 -4.14 -6.19
N GLY A 76 11.58 -5.07 -6.72
CA GLY A 76 11.38 -6.40 -6.14
C GLY A 76 10.42 -6.45 -4.95
N ALA A 77 9.92 -5.32 -4.46
CA ALA A 77 8.88 -5.29 -3.43
C ALA A 77 7.54 -5.78 -3.99
N ALA A 78 6.68 -6.30 -3.12
CA ALA A 78 5.31 -6.65 -3.48
C ALA A 78 4.57 -5.42 -4.00
N LEU A 79 3.93 -5.57 -5.15
CA LEU A 79 3.22 -4.50 -5.79
C LEU A 79 1.82 -4.40 -5.16
N PRO A 80 1.39 -3.21 -4.69
CA PRO A 80 0.09 -3.06 -4.05
C PRO A 80 -1.03 -3.38 -5.04
N ASP A 81 -2.17 -3.83 -4.50
CA ASP A 81 -3.40 -4.07 -5.26
C ASP A 81 -3.74 -2.82 -6.11
N GLY A 82 -3.70 -2.97 -7.43
CA GLY A 82 -3.82 -1.85 -8.37
C GLY A 82 -2.57 -1.53 -9.18
N ARG A 83 -1.44 -2.22 -8.97
CA ARG A 83 -0.30 -2.22 -9.91
C ARG A 83 0.30 -0.82 -10.19
N HIS A 84 0.28 0.06 -9.19
CA HIS A 84 0.76 1.43 -9.31
C HIS A 84 2.18 1.61 -8.77
N VAL A 85 3.06 2.26 -9.53
CA VAL A 85 4.43 2.62 -9.15
C VAL A 85 4.68 4.10 -9.39
N GLN A 86 5.13 4.82 -8.37
CA GLN A 86 5.67 6.17 -8.53
C GLN A 86 7.16 6.09 -8.84
N VAL A 87 7.60 6.82 -9.86
CA VAL A 87 9.01 6.90 -10.25
C VAL A 87 9.42 8.36 -10.33
N ARG A 88 10.47 8.70 -9.58
CA ARG A 88 11.08 10.03 -9.58
C ARG A 88 12.31 10.06 -10.46
N PHE A 89 12.30 10.96 -11.42
CA PHE A 89 13.36 11.17 -12.39
C PHE A 89 14.15 12.44 -12.06
N ALA A 90 15.45 12.41 -12.38
CA ALA A 90 16.29 13.60 -12.39
C ALA A 90 17.30 13.52 -13.55
N ARG A 91 17.77 14.69 -13.98
CA ARG A 91 18.75 14.88 -15.06
C ARG A 91 20.12 15.29 -14.54
#